data_AF-A0A6N2NIB4-F1
#
_entry.id   AF-A0A6N2NIB4-F1
#
_cell.length_a   1.000
_cell.length_b   1.000
_cell.length_c   1.000
_cell.angle_alpha   90.00
_cell.angle_beta   90.00
_cell.angle_gamma   90.00
#
_symmetry.space_group_name_H-M   'P 1'
#
loop_
_entity.id
_entity.type
_entity.pdbx_description
1 polymer ?
#
loop_
_entity_poly.entity_id
_entity_poly.type
_entity_poly.pdbx_seq_one_letter_code
_entity_poly.pdbx_strand_id
1 'polypeptide(L)'
;MDLEFLHTLDVQILGAVAVAIVAVVVGAVFLFSSKKPKVCLDPENFKQFKLVKRDQLSHNVAKFTFALPTPTSVLGLPIGQHISCRGKDSQGEEVIKPYTPTTLDSDVGKFELVIKMYPQGRMSHHFRELQVGDYLAVKGPKVNVLFQMNRIPLMFWKQGGCCVCF
;
A
#
# COMPACT_ATOMS: atom_id res chain seq x y z
N MET A 1 28.31 52.02 -38.98
CA MET A 1 28.05 50.57 -39.18
C MET A 1 27.62 49.92 -37.86
N ASP A 2 27.01 50.70 -36.96
CA ASP A 2 26.92 50.37 -35.54
C ASP A 2 25.49 50.02 -35.10
N LEU A 3 24.49 50.41 -35.91
CA LEU A 3 23.07 50.15 -35.62
C LEU A 3 22.63 48.72 -36.00
N GLU A 4 23.19 48.14 -37.07
CA GLU A 4 22.87 46.77 -37.48
C GLU A 4 23.47 45.72 -36.53
N PHE A 5 24.61 46.04 -35.92
CA PHE A 5 25.28 45.20 -34.93
C PHE A 5 24.48 45.10 -33.62
N LEU A 6 23.91 46.23 -33.15
CA LEU A 6 23.06 46.23 -31.95
C LEU A 6 21.75 45.45 -32.18
N HIS A 7 21.13 45.59 -33.35
CA HIS A 7 19.90 44.86 -33.68
C HIS A 7 20.13 43.36 -33.82
N THR A 8 21.27 42.93 -34.38
CA THR A 8 21.63 41.50 -34.41
C THR A 8 21.95 40.96 -33.02
N LEU A 9 22.58 41.75 -32.14
CA LEU A 9 22.87 41.34 -30.77
C LEU A 9 21.57 41.13 -29.95
N ASP A 10 20.59 42.02 -30.07
CA ASP A 10 19.28 41.90 -29.39
C ASP A 10 18.50 40.66 -29.84
N VAL A 11 18.50 40.35 -31.14
CA VAL A 11 17.82 39.15 -31.67
C VAL A 11 18.50 37.86 -31.19
N GLN A 12 19.83 37.85 -31.08
CA GLN A 12 20.58 36.70 -30.54
C GLN A 12 20.34 36.52 -29.04
N ILE A 13 20.31 37.61 -28.27
CA ILE A 13 20.03 37.58 -26.82
C ILE A 13 18.60 37.12 -26.57
N LEU A 14 17.62 37.65 -27.30
CA LEU A 14 16.22 37.27 -27.17
C LEU A 14 16.00 35.78 -27.54
N GLY A 15 16.66 35.31 -28.59
CA GLY A 15 16.65 33.90 -28.98
C GLY A 15 17.25 32.98 -27.90
N ALA A 16 18.40 33.36 -27.33
CA ALA A 16 19.05 32.59 -26.28
C ALA A 16 18.21 32.52 -24.99
N VAL A 17 17.58 33.63 -24.59
CA VAL A 17 16.69 33.68 -23.43
C VAL A 17 15.45 32.81 -23.66
N ALA A 18 14.85 32.84 -24.85
CA ALA A 18 13.70 32.00 -25.18
C ALA A 18 14.03 30.50 -25.10
N VAL A 19 15.19 30.09 -25.62
CA VAL A 19 15.64 28.69 -25.55
C VAL A 19 15.90 28.26 -24.10
N ALA A 20 16.50 29.12 -23.29
CA ALA A 20 16.73 28.84 -21.88
C ALA A 20 15.42 28.66 -21.09
N ILE A 21 14.41 29.51 -21.35
CA ILE A 21 13.09 29.40 -20.71
C ILE A 21 12.42 28.09 -21.10
N VAL A 22 12.44 27.72 -22.38
CA VAL A 22 11.86 26.46 -22.86
C VAL A 22 12.55 25.26 -22.20
N ALA A 23 13.89 25.26 -22.11
CA ALA A 23 14.63 24.19 -21.47
C ALA A 23 14.29 24.04 -19.97
N VAL A 24 14.11 25.15 -19.25
CA VAL A 24 13.70 25.14 -17.83
C VAL A 24 12.27 24.62 -17.67
N VAL A 25 11.35 25.03 -18.54
CA VAL A 25 9.95 24.57 -18.49
C VAL A 25 9.86 23.08 -18.80
N VAL A 26 10.55 22.60 -19.85
CA VAL A 26 10.59 21.18 -20.21
C VAL A 26 11.24 20.36 -19.09
N GLY A 27 12.35 20.84 -18.52
CA GLY A 27 13.00 20.23 -17.37
C GLY A 27 12.08 20.13 -16.16
N ALA A 28 11.34 21.19 -15.84
CA ALA A 28 10.37 21.20 -14.75
C ALA A 28 9.23 20.21 -15.00
N VAL A 29 8.62 20.21 -16.19
CA VAL A 29 7.55 19.27 -16.56
C VAL A 29 8.02 17.82 -16.45
N PHE A 30 9.23 17.52 -16.91
CA PHE A 30 9.81 16.17 -16.84
C PHE A 30 10.06 15.72 -15.39
N LEU A 31 10.55 16.63 -14.53
CA LEU A 31 10.73 16.36 -13.10
C LEU A 31 9.38 16.17 -12.38
N PHE A 32 8.36 16.95 -12.72
CA PHE A 32 7.02 16.81 -12.15
C PHE A 32 6.31 15.53 -12.60
N SER A 33 6.60 15.04 -13.81
CA SER A 33 6.00 13.81 -14.35
C SER A 33 6.62 12.53 -13.79
N SER A 34 7.82 12.59 -13.22
CA SER A 34 8.56 11.41 -12.71
C SER A 34 8.26 11.07 -11.25
N LYS A 35 7.03 11.34 -10.77
CA LYS A 35 6.61 10.90 -9.43
C LYS A 35 6.41 9.38 -9.45
N LYS A 36 7.40 8.64 -8.95
CA LYS A 36 7.32 7.19 -8.72
C LYS A 36 6.02 6.87 -7.95
N PRO A 37 5.28 5.80 -8.31
CA PRO A 37 4.12 5.39 -7.54
C PRO A 37 4.58 5.11 -6.10
N LYS A 38 4.02 5.85 -5.15
CA LYS A 38 4.34 5.66 -3.73
C LYS A 38 3.84 4.28 -3.33
N VAL A 39 4.77 3.36 -3.06
CA VAL A 39 4.46 2.09 -2.41
C VAL A 39 3.69 2.42 -1.14
N CYS A 40 2.48 1.87 -1.02
CA CYS A 40 1.54 2.36 -0.03
C CYS A 40 1.94 1.95 1.39
N LEU A 41 2.61 0.81 1.53
CA LEU A 41 2.99 0.23 2.81
C LEU A 41 4.38 0.69 3.25
N ASP A 42 4.53 1.01 4.53
CA ASP A 42 5.84 1.25 5.14
C ASP A 42 6.30 0.02 5.93
N PRO A 43 7.53 -0.48 5.69
CA PRO A 43 8.05 -1.65 6.40
C PRO A 43 8.46 -1.34 7.84
N GLU A 44 8.65 -0.07 8.19
CA GLU A 44 9.11 0.39 9.50
C GLU A 44 7.98 0.93 10.37
N ASN A 45 7.04 1.67 9.76
CA ASN A 45 6.00 2.41 10.46
C ASN A 45 4.60 1.84 10.22
N PHE A 46 3.73 1.99 11.22
CA PHE A 46 2.32 1.66 11.05
C PHE A 46 1.60 2.83 10.37
N LYS A 47 0.99 2.55 9.22
CA LYS A 47 0.10 3.48 8.51
C LYS A 47 -1.35 3.16 8.83
N GLN A 48 -2.17 4.18 8.93
CA GLN A 48 -3.60 4.03 9.19
C GLN A 48 -4.37 3.97 7.88
N PHE A 49 -5.26 2.97 7.77
CA PHE A 49 -6.10 2.76 6.60
C PHE A 49 -7.56 2.78 7.00
N LYS A 50 -8.36 3.58 6.28
CA LYS A 50 -9.77 3.77 6.60
C LYS A 50 -10.61 2.58 6.12
N LEU A 51 -11.44 2.04 6.98
CA LEU A 51 -12.45 1.04 6.62
C LEU A 51 -13.57 1.72 5.83
N VAL A 52 -13.71 1.35 4.55
CA VAL A 52 -14.73 1.89 3.66
C VAL A 52 -15.96 0.99 3.60
N LYS A 53 -15.76 -0.32 3.70
CA LYS A 53 -16.85 -1.29 3.59
C LYS A 53 -16.61 -2.49 4.49
N ARG A 54 -17.69 -2.98 5.08
CA ARG A 54 -17.72 -4.24 5.83
C ARG A 54 -18.86 -5.10 5.30
N ASP A 55 -18.53 -6.25 4.73
CA ASP A 55 -19.48 -7.22 4.18
C ASP A 55 -19.47 -8.49 5.04
N GLN A 56 -20.61 -8.87 5.62
CA GLN A 56 -20.71 -10.13 6.36
C GLN A 56 -20.84 -11.30 5.36
N LEU A 57 -19.89 -12.23 5.36
CA LEU A 57 -19.89 -13.38 4.45
C LEU A 57 -20.54 -14.63 5.06
N SER A 58 -20.34 -14.84 6.35
CA SER A 58 -20.93 -15.96 7.11
C SER A 58 -21.14 -15.56 8.57
N HIS A 59 -21.63 -16.45 9.43
CA HIS A 59 -21.84 -16.18 10.87
C HIS A 59 -20.58 -15.69 11.59
N ASN A 60 -19.40 -16.19 11.20
CA ASN A 60 -18.11 -15.84 11.83
C ASN A 60 -17.07 -15.32 10.83
N VAL A 61 -17.44 -15.00 9.59
CA VAL A 61 -16.51 -14.46 8.58
C VAL A 61 -17.07 -13.16 8.03
N ALA A 62 -16.24 -12.12 8.04
CA ALA A 62 -16.55 -10.84 7.40
C ALA A 62 -15.38 -10.39 6.52
N LYS A 63 -15.72 -9.69 5.45
CA LYS A 63 -14.78 -9.04 4.55
C LYS A 63 -14.74 -7.55 4.87
N PHE A 64 -13.53 -7.04 5.01
CA PHE A 64 -13.24 -5.65 5.34
C PHE A 64 -12.48 -5.03 4.18
N THR A 65 -13.02 -3.97 3.59
CA THR A 65 -12.41 -3.23 2.48
C THR A 65 -11.86 -1.91 3.00
N PHE A 66 -10.55 -1.73 2.90
CA PHE A 66 -9.84 -0.56 3.35
C PHE A 66 -9.41 0.30 2.16
N ALA A 67 -9.54 1.62 2.27
CA ALA A 67 -9.04 2.56 1.26
C ALA A 67 -7.55 2.80 1.44
N LEU A 68 -6.83 2.79 0.32
CA LEU A 68 -5.47 3.29 0.24
C LEU A 68 -5.49 4.84 0.20
N PRO A 69 -4.44 5.53 0.68
CA PRO A 69 -4.31 6.98 0.66
C PRO A 69 -4.36 7.57 -0.75
N THR A 70 -4.02 6.80 -1.78
CA THR A 70 -4.10 7.24 -3.18
C THR A 70 -5.00 6.29 -3.99
N PRO A 71 -6.00 6.79 -4.73
CA PRO A 71 -6.93 5.96 -5.47
C PRO A 71 -6.28 5.22 -6.65
N THR A 72 -5.12 5.70 -7.12
CA THR A 72 -4.34 5.08 -8.21
C THR A 72 -3.25 4.13 -7.71
N SER A 73 -3.00 4.08 -6.39
CA SER A 73 -1.98 3.19 -5.84
C SER A 73 -2.52 1.78 -5.66
N VAL A 74 -1.68 0.78 -5.87
CA VAL A 74 -1.94 -0.61 -5.47
C VAL A 74 -1.24 -0.91 -4.15
N LEU A 75 -1.68 -1.95 -3.45
CA LEU A 75 -1.03 -2.37 -2.22
C LEU A 75 0.40 -2.86 -2.47
N GLY A 76 0.63 -3.52 -3.60
CA GLY A 76 1.95 -3.91 -4.09
C GLY A 76 2.68 -4.91 -3.19
N LEU A 77 1.96 -5.89 -2.65
CA LEU A 77 2.57 -6.99 -1.91
C LEU A 77 3.00 -8.08 -2.90
N PRO A 78 4.31 -8.33 -3.08
CA PRO A 78 4.75 -9.45 -3.90
C PRO A 78 4.33 -10.79 -3.25
N ILE A 79 4.22 -11.81 -4.08
CA ILE A 79 3.73 -13.14 -3.72
C ILE A 79 4.54 -13.71 -2.54
N GLY A 80 3.85 -14.24 -1.53
CA GLY A 80 4.48 -14.81 -0.32
C GLY A 80 4.76 -13.81 0.82
N GLN A 81 4.35 -12.54 0.67
CA GLN A 81 4.47 -11.55 1.74
C GLN A 81 3.12 -11.27 2.42
N HIS A 82 3.17 -10.73 3.63
CA HIS A 82 1.99 -10.40 4.43
C HIS A 82 2.13 -9.03 5.09
N ILE A 83 1.02 -8.49 5.56
CA ILE A 83 0.95 -7.25 6.33
C ILE A 83 0.72 -7.55 7.81
N SER A 84 1.30 -6.73 8.68
CA SER A 84 1.04 -6.75 10.12
C SER A 84 -0.04 -5.74 10.46
N CYS A 85 -1.18 -6.21 10.95
CA CYS A 85 -2.24 -5.34 11.46
C CYS A 85 -2.10 -5.20 12.98
N ARG A 86 -2.25 -3.98 13.49
CA ARG A 86 -2.28 -3.65 14.91
C ARG A 86 -3.70 -3.26 15.30
N GLY A 87 -4.19 -3.88 16.36
CA GLY A 87 -5.51 -3.64 16.93
C GLY A 87 -5.46 -3.64 18.45
N LYS A 88 -6.63 -3.50 19.08
CA LYS A 88 -6.82 -3.56 20.53
C LYS A 88 -7.76 -4.70 20.89
N ASP A 89 -7.45 -5.42 21.95
CA ASP A 89 -8.34 -6.45 22.47
C ASP A 89 -9.39 -5.89 23.44
N SER A 90 -10.18 -6.78 24.05
CA SER A 90 -11.22 -6.43 25.02
C SER A 90 -10.71 -5.77 26.30
N GLN A 91 -9.42 -5.93 26.61
CA GLN A 91 -8.78 -5.30 27.77
C GLN A 91 -8.05 -4.01 27.38
N GLY A 92 -8.11 -3.61 26.10
CA GLY A 92 -7.40 -2.46 25.56
C GLY A 92 -5.92 -2.71 25.29
N GLU A 93 -5.43 -3.94 25.46
CA GLU A 93 -4.05 -4.29 25.15
C GLU A 93 -3.82 -4.35 23.64
N GLU A 94 -2.65 -3.89 23.22
CA GLU A 94 -2.31 -3.88 21.81
C GLU A 94 -1.93 -5.27 21.31
N VAL A 95 -2.50 -5.65 20.18
CA VAL A 95 -2.26 -6.94 19.54
C VAL A 95 -1.81 -6.69 18.11
N ILE A 96 -0.74 -7.35 17.70
CA ILE A 96 -0.24 -7.30 16.33
C ILE A 96 -0.34 -8.71 15.74
N LYS A 97 -0.98 -8.84 14.58
CA LYS A 97 -1.10 -10.11 13.86
C LYS A 97 -0.83 -9.96 12.37
N PRO A 98 -0.14 -10.93 11.76
CA PRO A 98 0.05 -10.98 10.32
C PRO A 98 -1.25 -11.39 9.61
N TYR A 99 -1.54 -10.75 8.49
CA TYR A 99 -2.65 -11.06 7.59
C TYR A 99 -2.20 -10.96 6.14
N THR A 100 -2.75 -11.83 5.29
CA THR A 100 -2.56 -11.78 3.84
C THR A 100 -3.83 -11.21 3.22
N PRO A 101 -3.75 -10.08 2.50
CA PRO A 101 -4.89 -9.52 1.81
C PRO A 101 -5.30 -10.40 0.64
N THR A 102 -6.59 -10.34 0.30
CA THR A 102 -7.18 -11.13 -0.80
C THR A 102 -7.26 -10.36 -2.11
N THR A 103 -6.73 -9.12 -2.15
CA THR A 103 -6.74 -8.27 -3.35
C THR A 103 -5.61 -8.59 -4.31
N LEU A 104 -5.90 -8.42 -5.59
CA LEU A 104 -4.94 -8.59 -6.68
C LEU A 104 -4.30 -7.26 -7.05
N ASP A 105 -3.23 -7.29 -7.85
CA ASP A 105 -2.60 -6.08 -8.38
C ASP A 105 -3.52 -5.24 -9.29
N SER A 106 -4.63 -5.82 -9.75
CA SER A 106 -5.67 -5.11 -10.51
C SER A 106 -6.57 -4.22 -9.63
N ASP A 107 -6.61 -4.45 -8.31
CA ASP A 107 -7.42 -3.67 -7.38
C ASP A 107 -6.68 -2.39 -6.98
N VAL A 108 -7.00 -1.29 -7.65
CA VAL A 108 -6.43 0.03 -7.34
C VAL A 108 -7.20 0.73 -6.22
N GLY A 109 -6.47 1.44 -5.36
CA GLY A 109 -7.02 2.33 -4.35
C GLY A 109 -7.63 1.66 -3.13
N LYS A 110 -7.62 0.33 -3.04
CA LYS A 110 -8.16 -0.42 -1.90
C LYS A 110 -7.41 -1.73 -1.67
N PHE A 111 -7.57 -2.28 -0.47
CA PHE A 111 -7.23 -3.67 -0.17
C PHE A 111 -8.34 -4.32 0.65
N GLU A 112 -8.46 -5.64 0.54
CA GLU A 112 -9.52 -6.41 1.19
C GLU A 112 -8.91 -7.45 2.12
N LEU A 113 -9.49 -7.58 3.31
CA LEU A 113 -9.16 -8.60 4.31
C LEU A 113 -10.39 -9.43 4.62
N VAL A 114 -10.27 -10.74 4.47
CA VAL A 114 -11.30 -11.69 4.89
C VAL A 114 -10.89 -12.26 6.24
N ILE A 115 -11.63 -11.91 7.29
CA ILE A 115 -11.29 -12.25 8.67
C ILE A 115 -12.35 -13.18 9.24
N LYS A 116 -11.89 -14.34 9.73
CA LYS A 116 -12.68 -15.22 10.57
C LYS A 116 -12.59 -14.76 12.03
N MET A 117 -13.73 -14.34 12.58
CA MET A 117 -13.87 -13.82 13.93
C MET A 117 -14.11 -14.98 14.90
N TYR A 118 -13.11 -15.28 15.73
CA TYR A 118 -13.22 -16.26 16.80
C TYR A 118 -13.69 -15.58 18.10
N PRO A 119 -14.59 -16.19 18.89
CA PRO A 119 -15.13 -15.57 20.10
C PRO A 119 -14.05 -15.15 21.11
N GLN A 120 -13.06 -16.03 21.30
CA GLN A 120 -11.92 -15.84 22.22
C GLN A 120 -10.68 -15.22 21.54
N GLY A 121 -10.79 -14.80 20.27
CA GLY A 121 -9.66 -14.23 19.55
C GLY A 121 -9.42 -12.78 19.95
N ARG A 122 -8.24 -12.47 20.50
CA ARG A 122 -7.86 -11.10 20.89
C ARG A 122 -7.97 -10.10 19.72
N MET A 123 -7.37 -10.43 18.57
CA MET A 123 -7.49 -9.62 17.36
C MET A 123 -8.89 -9.71 16.74
N SER A 124 -9.57 -10.85 16.89
CA SER A 124 -10.97 -10.99 16.43
C SER A 124 -11.92 -10.05 17.18
N HIS A 125 -11.62 -9.71 18.43
CA HIS A 125 -12.35 -8.67 19.17
C HIS A 125 -12.26 -7.32 18.46
N HIS A 126 -11.05 -6.89 18.13
CA HIS A 126 -10.81 -5.64 17.41
C HIS A 126 -11.64 -5.53 16.12
N PHE A 127 -11.63 -6.58 15.29
CA PHE A 127 -12.40 -6.59 14.05
C PHE A 127 -13.91 -6.65 14.24
N ARG A 128 -14.41 -7.15 15.39
CA ARG A 128 -15.84 -7.12 15.70
C ARG A 128 -16.31 -5.70 15.96
N GLU A 129 -15.52 -4.92 16.70
CA GLU A 129 -15.81 -3.54 17.08
C GLU A 129 -15.61 -2.54 15.94
N LEU A 130 -14.76 -2.87 14.96
CA LEU A 130 -14.44 -1.99 13.84
C LEU A 130 -15.67 -1.66 12.98
N GLN A 131 -15.96 -0.36 12.84
CA GLN A 131 -17.07 0.18 12.06
C GLN A 131 -16.57 0.91 10.81
N VAL A 132 -17.45 1.02 9.81
CA VAL A 132 -17.14 1.77 8.59
C VAL A 132 -16.86 3.22 8.97
N GLY A 133 -15.71 3.74 8.55
CA GLY A 133 -15.20 5.04 8.95
C GLY A 133 -13.97 4.96 9.87
N ASP A 134 -13.80 3.85 10.58
CA ASP A 134 -12.67 3.64 11.48
C ASP A 134 -11.36 3.37 10.74
N TYR A 135 -10.26 3.38 11.47
CA TYR A 135 -8.92 3.18 10.93
C TYR A 135 -8.26 1.93 11.50
N LEU A 136 -7.63 1.15 10.63
CA LEU A 136 -6.77 0.03 10.99
C LEU A 136 -5.31 0.41 10.78
N ALA A 137 -4.48 0.20 11.80
CA ALA A 137 -3.05 0.40 11.71
C ALA A 137 -2.38 -0.82 11.05
N VAL A 138 -1.76 -0.62 9.90
CA VAL A 138 -1.13 -1.67 9.09
C VAL A 138 0.32 -1.32 8.80
N LYS A 139 1.20 -2.30 8.90
CA LYS A 139 2.64 -2.22 8.62
C LYS A 139 3.04 -3.34 7.65
N GLY A 140 3.92 -3.06 6.71
CA GLY A 140 4.41 -4.08 5.77
C GLY A 140 5.18 -3.48 4.60
N PRO A 141 5.64 -4.30 3.66
CA PRO A 141 5.62 -5.76 3.68
C PRO A 141 6.52 -6.37 4.76
N LYS A 142 6.08 -7.47 5.38
CA LYS A 142 6.98 -8.36 6.12
C LYS A 142 7.17 -9.66 5.35
N VAL A 143 8.43 -10.02 5.12
CA VAL A 143 8.82 -11.34 4.64
C VAL A 143 8.89 -12.26 5.84
N ASN A 144 8.07 -13.31 5.87
CA ASN A 144 8.34 -14.44 6.78
C ASN A 144 9.17 -15.46 6.00
N VAL A 145 10.46 -15.51 6.34
CA VAL A 145 11.39 -16.63 6.18
C VAL A 145 11.74 -17.04 4.74
N LEU A 146 13.05 -17.08 4.47
CA LEU A 146 13.64 -17.76 3.32
C LEU A 146 13.05 -19.17 3.18
N PHE A 147 12.40 -19.44 2.04
CA PHE A 147 12.17 -20.80 1.61
C PHE A 147 13.53 -21.39 1.20
N GLN A 148 14.27 -21.97 2.16
CA GLN A 148 15.45 -22.78 1.83
C GLN A 148 14.98 -24.07 1.17
N MET A 149 14.89 -24.04 -0.16
CA MET A 149 14.49 -25.14 -1.02
C MET A 149 15.59 -26.22 -1.11
N ASN A 150 16.05 -26.76 0.02
CA ASN A 150 16.96 -27.92 -0.02
C ASN A 150 16.91 -28.89 1.18
N ARG A 151 15.88 -28.85 2.02
CA ARG A 151 15.61 -29.93 2.99
C ARG A 151 14.11 -30.19 3.08
N ILE A 152 13.65 -31.16 2.30
CA ILE A 152 12.34 -31.80 2.50
C ILE A 152 12.42 -32.72 3.71
N PRO A 153 11.60 -32.50 4.75
CA PRO A 153 10.92 -33.61 5.38
C PRO A 153 9.42 -33.42 5.20
N LEU A 154 8.78 -34.46 4.64
CA LEU A 154 7.35 -34.69 4.50
C LEU A 154 6.47 -33.71 5.31
N MET A 155 5.80 -32.81 4.59
CA MET A 155 4.82 -31.90 5.15
C MET A 155 3.53 -32.69 5.42
N PHE A 156 3.36 -33.15 6.66
CA PHE A 156 2.09 -33.70 7.14
C PHE A 156 1.03 -32.59 7.14
N TRP A 157 0.01 -32.76 6.30
CA TRP A 157 -1.17 -31.90 6.24
C TRP A 157 -2.02 -32.10 7.50
N LYS A 158 -1.77 -31.29 8.53
CA LYS A 158 -2.68 -31.21 9.68
C LYS A 158 -3.78 -30.21 9.33
N GLN A 159 -4.96 -30.72 8.96
CA GLN A 159 -6.18 -29.93 8.82
C GLN A 159 -6.49 -29.24 10.14
N GLY A 160 -6.22 -27.95 10.22
CA GLY A 160 -6.43 -27.14 11.42
C GLY A 160 -6.58 -25.66 11.06
N GLY A 161 -7.69 -25.31 10.40
CA GLY A 161 -8.21 -23.94 10.33
C GLY A 161 -7.48 -22.96 9.42
N CYS A 162 -8.11 -22.63 8.28
CA CYS A 162 -7.96 -21.42 7.45
C CYS A 162 -6.62 -20.67 7.49
N CYS A 163 -5.52 -21.38 7.24
CA CYS A 163 -4.30 -20.81 6.65
C CYS A 163 -4.08 -21.53 5.34
N VAL A 164 -4.86 -21.16 4.32
CA VAL A 164 -4.59 -21.55 2.93
C VAL A 164 -4.52 -20.25 2.14
N CYS A 165 -3.30 -19.75 1.94
CA CYS A 165 -3.01 -18.81 0.87
C CYS A 165 -2.58 -19.68 -0.32
N PHE A 166 -3.32 -19.55 -1.43
CA PHE A 166 -2.81 -19.98 -2.74
C PHE A 166 -1.72 -19.01 -3.20
#